data_AF-A0A6A5ZF16-F1
#
_entry.id   AF-A0A6A5ZF16-F1
#
_cell.length_a   1.000
_cell.length_b   1.000
_cell.length_c   1.000
_cell.angle_alpha   90.00
_cell.angle_beta   90.00
_cell.angle_gamma   90.00
#
_symmetry.space_group_name_H-M   'P 1'
#
loop_
_entity.id
_entity.type
_entity.pdbx_description
1 polymer ?
#
loop_
_entity_poly.entity_id
_entity_poly.type
_entity_poly.pdbx_seq_one_letter_code
_entity_poly.pdbx_strand_id
1 'polypeptide(L)'
;MQWPTILPWQKHLTRSPLEKIVHEINPADRRNLARFWREAKLAELSFVGLTSALVTGAYASANGWQTVGTIFPYVLGIWYGGLILVLCSISLAAHQSIALYRLTASDDGLDFVCMMLGYDGTELPTPSRIQEFAWQMPVMLLNISIQLFVLGMLVHVFHMYRATNENVEQLILTVIALITAVVLHVFSHVSLYSKI
;
A
#
# COMPACT_ATOMS: atom_id res chain seq x y z
N MET A 1 -5.08 25.14 -0.09
CA MET A 1 -3.87 24.47 0.44
C MET A 1 -3.67 23.14 -0.27
N GLN A 2 -2.74 23.08 -1.23
CA GLN A 2 -2.37 21.85 -1.95
C GLN A 2 -1.26 21.17 -1.15
N TRP A 3 -1.55 20.03 -0.53
CA TRP A 3 -0.49 19.19 0.04
C TRP A 3 0.38 18.66 -1.11
N PRO A 4 1.71 18.50 -0.93
CA PRO A 4 2.52 17.86 -1.95
C PRO A 4 1.88 16.52 -2.28
N THR A 5 1.61 16.29 -3.56
CA THR A 5 1.22 14.97 -4.06
C THR A 5 2.49 14.14 -3.99
N ILE A 6 2.76 13.58 -2.81
CA ILE A 6 4.03 12.91 -2.50
C ILE A 6 4.23 11.71 -3.44
N LEU A 7 3.15 11.19 -4.05
CA LEU A 7 3.18 9.92 -4.77
C LEU A 7 2.34 9.97 -6.07
N PRO A 8 2.93 9.75 -7.26
CA PRO A 8 2.24 9.89 -8.56
C PRO A 8 1.07 8.90 -8.76
N TRP A 9 1.09 7.73 -8.10
CA TRP A 9 -0.02 6.76 -8.17
C TRP A 9 -1.30 7.25 -7.49
N GLN A 10 -1.19 8.13 -6.47
CA GLN A 10 -2.36 8.67 -5.76
C GLN A 10 -3.25 9.49 -6.69
N LYS A 11 -2.65 10.17 -7.68
CA LYS A 11 -3.36 11.01 -8.64
C LYS A 11 -4.11 10.18 -9.70
N HIS A 12 -3.46 9.15 -10.25
CA HIS A 12 -3.99 8.44 -11.42
C HIS A 12 -4.90 7.25 -11.09
N LEU A 13 -4.64 6.52 -9.99
CA LEU A 13 -5.45 5.35 -9.62
C LEU A 13 -6.70 5.69 -8.82
N THR A 14 -6.62 6.68 -7.93
CA THR A 14 -7.73 6.99 -7.02
C THR A 14 -8.40 8.30 -7.41
N ARG A 15 -7.65 9.39 -7.58
CA ARG A 15 -8.27 10.71 -7.77
C ARG A 15 -8.92 10.91 -9.15
N SER A 16 -8.26 10.51 -10.24
CA SER A 16 -8.81 10.64 -11.61
C SER A 16 -10.16 9.94 -11.84
N PRO A 17 -10.38 8.67 -11.42
CA PRO A 17 -11.69 8.04 -11.59
C PRO A 17 -12.76 8.65 -10.66
N LEU A 18 -12.37 9.10 -9.46
CA LEU A 18 -13.28 9.80 -8.55
C LEU A 18 -13.76 11.13 -9.12
N GLU A 19 -12.84 11.94 -9.67
CA GLU A 19 -13.18 13.19 -10.36
C GLU A 19 -14.13 12.95 -11.55
N LYS A 20 -13.92 11.86 -12.30
CA LYS A 20 -14.82 11.49 -13.41
C LYS A 20 -16.22 11.10 -12.93
N ILE A 21 -16.34 10.33 -11.85
CA ILE A 21 -17.65 9.94 -11.28
C ILE A 21 -18.40 11.17 -10.77
N VAL A 22 -17.67 12.09 -10.13
CA VAL A 22 -18.25 13.26 -9.49
C VAL A 22 -18.69 14.32 -10.51
N HIS A 23 -17.99 14.46 -11.64
CA HIS A 23 -18.34 15.40 -12.71
C HIS A 23 -19.36 14.85 -13.73
N GLU A 24 -19.73 13.58 -13.66
CA GLU A 24 -20.69 12.99 -14.60
C GLU A 24 -22.11 13.48 -14.33
N ILE A 25 -22.74 14.06 -15.35
CA ILE A 25 -24.08 14.69 -15.25
C ILE A 25 -25.18 13.63 -15.38
N ASN A 26 -24.95 12.61 -16.22
CA ASN A 26 -25.94 11.55 -16.43
C ASN A 26 -25.93 10.54 -15.27
N PRO A 27 -27.05 10.36 -14.53
CA PRO A 27 -27.11 9.44 -13.42
C PRO A 27 -26.85 7.97 -13.81
N ALA A 28 -27.24 7.57 -15.03
CA ALA A 28 -27.01 6.21 -15.51
C ALA A 28 -25.53 5.94 -15.80
N ASP A 29 -24.85 6.89 -16.43
CA ASP A 29 -23.42 6.77 -16.75
C ASP A 29 -22.56 6.89 -15.48
N ARG A 30 -22.93 7.78 -14.56
CA ARG A 30 -22.32 7.88 -13.23
C ARG A 30 -22.38 6.55 -12.49
N ARG A 31 -23.52 5.87 -12.56
CA ARG A 31 -23.72 4.54 -11.96
C ARG A 31 -22.80 3.48 -12.59
N ASN A 32 -22.65 3.50 -13.91
CA ASN A 32 -21.74 2.60 -14.63
C ASN A 32 -20.26 2.87 -14.28
N LEU A 33 -19.85 4.15 -14.22
CA LEU A 33 -18.51 4.58 -13.81
C LEU A 33 -18.20 4.16 -12.37
N ALA A 34 -19.16 4.31 -11.46
CA ALA A 34 -19.03 3.89 -10.06
C ALA A 34 -18.91 2.36 -9.92
N ARG A 35 -19.65 1.58 -10.73
CA ARG A 35 -19.51 0.11 -10.80
C ARG A 35 -18.11 -0.30 -11.30
N PHE A 36 -17.61 0.35 -12.34
CA PHE A 36 -16.27 0.09 -12.87
C PHE A 36 -15.17 0.44 -11.87
N TRP A 37 -15.22 1.63 -11.27
CA TRP A 37 -14.27 2.04 -10.23
C TRP A 37 -14.27 1.07 -9.05
N ARG A 38 -15.47 0.64 -8.61
CA ARG A 38 -15.62 -0.35 -7.54
C ARG A 38 -14.92 -1.66 -7.89
N GLU A 39 -15.16 -2.20 -9.07
CA GLU A 39 -14.55 -3.47 -9.50
C GLU A 39 -13.03 -3.37 -9.55
N ALA A 40 -12.52 -2.27 -10.10
CA ALA A 40 -11.08 -1.99 -10.08
C ALA A 40 -10.53 -1.89 -8.64
N LYS A 41 -11.27 -1.23 -7.73
CA LYS A 41 -10.83 -1.05 -6.34
C LYS A 41 -10.90 -2.34 -5.53
N LEU A 42 -11.91 -3.18 -5.75
CA LEU A 42 -12.00 -4.51 -5.16
C LEU A 42 -10.83 -5.39 -5.61
N ALA A 43 -10.50 -5.38 -6.91
CA ALA A 43 -9.36 -6.12 -7.43
C ALA A 43 -8.04 -5.66 -6.79
N GLU A 44 -7.85 -4.34 -6.64
CA GLU A 44 -6.70 -3.76 -5.94
C GLU A 44 -6.64 -4.22 -4.48
N LEU A 45 -7.76 -4.14 -3.74
CA LEU A 45 -7.82 -4.56 -2.33
C LEU A 45 -7.55 -6.05 -2.13
N SER A 46 -8.05 -6.91 -3.03
CA SER A 46 -7.76 -8.34 -3.02
C SER A 46 -6.28 -8.61 -3.28
N PHE A 47 -5.66 -7.90 -4.22
CA PHE A 47 -4.22 -8.01 -4.48
C PHE A 47 -3.39 -7.56 -3.27
N VAL A 48 -3.77 -6.47 -2.61
CA VAL A 48 -3.14 -6.01 -1.37
C VAL A 48 -3.28 -7.06 -0.27
N GLY A 49 -4.47 -7.63 -0.09
CA GLY A 49 -4.69 -8.70 0.89
C GLY A 49 -3.79 -9.91 0.68
N LEU A 50 -3.68 -10.38 -0.57
CA LEU A 50 -2.79 -11.49 -0.94
C LEU A 50 -1.31 -11.16 -0.70
N THR A 51 -0.88 -9.96 -1.11
CA THR A 51 0.50 -9.52 -0.93
C THR A 51 0.85 -9.37 0.55
N SER A 52 -0.05 -8.80 1.36
CA SER A 52 0.11 -8.70 2.81
C SER A 52 0.25 -10.06 3.48
N ALA A 53 -0.50 -11.08 3.05
CA ALA A 53 -0.36 -12.44 3.56
C ALA A 53 1.01 -13.04 3.22
N LEU A 54 1.50 -12.86 1.99
CA LEU A 54 2.83 -13.31 1.58
C LEU A 54 3.95 -12.62 2.38
N VAL A 55 3.86 -11.30 2.56
CA VAL A 55 4.83 -10.52 3.35
C VAL A 55 4.82 -10.96 4.81
N THR A 56 3.63 -11.20 5.39
CA THR A 56 3.52 -11.75 6.76
C THR A 56 4.21 -13.11 6.88
N GLY A 57 4.08 -13.97 5.85
CA GLY A 57 4.81 -15.23 5.75
C GLY A 57 6.33 -15.04 5.73
N ALA A 58 6.82 -14.07 4.96
CA ALA A 58 8.24 -13.73 4.93
C ALA A 58 8.76 -13.27 6.30
N TYR A 59 7.98 -12.44 7.02
CA TYR A 59 8.29 -12.06 8.41
C TYR A 59 8.34 -13.27 9.35
N ALA A 60 7.38 -14.19 9.24
CA ALA A 60 7.36 -15.40 10.08
C ALA A 60 8.57 -16.31 9.80
N SER A 61 8.92 -16.52 8.53
CA SER A 61 10.09 -17.30 8.13
C SER A 61 11.41 -16.64 8.57
N ALA A 62 11.54 -15.32 8.43
CA ALA A 62 12.72 -14.59 8.88
C ALA A 62 12.90 -14.66 10.41
N ASN A 63 11.80 -14.62 11.17
CA ASN A 63 11.82 -14.84 12.61
C ASN A 63 12.16 -16.29 13.00
N GLY A 64 11.84 -17.26 12.15
CA GLY A 64 12.18 -18.68 12.37
C GLY A 64 13.69 -18.96 12.35
N TRP A 65 14.48 -18.17 11.64
CA TRP A 65 15.95 -18.32 11.61
C TRP A 65 16.66 -17.73 12.84
N GLN A 66 15.92 -17.08 13.75
CA GLN A 66 16.47 -16.40 14.92
C GLN A 66 16.93 -17.32 16.05
N THR A 67 16.72 -18.62 15.93
CA THR A 67 17.19 -19.60 16.94
C THR A 67 18.71 -19.77 16.94
N VAL A 68 19.44 -19.21 15.97
CA VAL A 68 20.89 -19.44 15.77
C VAL A 68 21.79 -18.29 16.29
N GLY A 69 21.24 -17.19 16.82
CA GLY A 69 22.10 -16.13 17.39
C GLY A 69 21.36 -15.04 18.16
N THR A 70 22.05 -14.41 19.12
CA THR A 70 21.56 -13.26 19.89
C THR A 70 21.34 -12.07 18.96
N ILE A 71 20.07 -11.82 18.62
CA ILE A 71 19.70 -10.72 17.74
C ILE A 71 19.59 -9.42 18.52
N PHE A 72 20.08 -8.36 17.91
CA PHE A 72 20.04 -7.03 18.46
C PHE A 72 18.57 -6.59 18.68
N PRO A 73 18.18 -6.15 19.89
CA PRO A 73 16.78 -5.91 20.26
C PRO A 73 16.09 -4.85 19.39
N TYR A 74 16.85 -3.91 18.81
CA TYR A 74 16.31 -2.90 17.91
C TYR A 74 15.85 -3.47 16.56
N VAL A 75 16.51 -4.50 16.03
CA VAL A 75 16.11 -5.17 14.78
C VAL A 75 14.79 -5.89 14.99
N LEU A 76 14.65 -6.59 16.12
CA LEU A 76 13.40 -7.22 16.54
C LEU A 76 12.26 -6.19 16.63
N GLY A 77 12.51 -5.03 17.25
CA GLY A 77 11.51 -3.95 17.33
C GLY A 77 11.06 -3.44 15.95
N ILE A 78 11.99 -3.26 15.01
CA ILE A 78 11.69 -2.86 13.62
C ILE A 78 10.86 -3.94 12.92
N TRP A 79 11.21 -5.22 13.10
CA TRP A 79 10.49 -6.32 12.47
C TRP A 79 9.09 -6.51 13.05
N TYR A 80 8.91 -6.46 14.37
CA TYR A 80 7.58 -6.51 14.99
C TYR A 80 6.73 -5.31 14.58
N GLY A 81 7.31 -4.11 14.50
CA GLY A 81 6.61 -2.91 14.01
C GLY A 81 6.11 -3.10 12.57
N GLY A 82 6.97 -3.63 11.68
CA GLY A 82 6.60 -3.95 10.31
C GLY A 82 5.52 -5.02 10.21
N LEU A 83 5.56 -6.04 11.08
CA LEU A 83 4.56 -7.10 11.19
C LEU A 83 3.19 -6.54 11.59
N ILE A 84 3.14 -5.65 12.58
CA ILE A 84 1.90 -4.99 13.00
C ILE A 84 1.30 -4.17 11.84
N LEU A 85 2.14 -3.46 11.08
CA LEU A 85 1.67 -2.66 9.93
C LEU A 85 1.09 -3.52 8.81
N VAL A 86 1.70 -4.67 8.48
CA VAL A 86 1.14 -5.57 7.45
C VAL A 86 -0.15 -6.25 7.92
N LEU A 87 -0.24 -6.62 9.21
CA LEU A 87 -1.48 -7.16 9.79
C LEU A 87 -2.61 -6.13 9.80
N CYS A 88 -2.29 -4.87 10.07
CA CYS A 88 -3.26 -3.78 9.97
C CYS A 88 -3.66 -3.54 8.50
N SER A 89 -2.72 -3.59 7.56
CA SER A 89 -3.01 -3.49 6.11
C SER A 89 -4.00 -4.55 5.64
N ILE A 90 -3.76 -5.83 5.94
CA ILE A 90 -4.67 -6.93 5.52
C ILE A 90 -6.05 -6.81 6.18
N SER A 91 -6.10 -6.44 7.47
CA SER A 91 -7.36 -6.21 8.18
C SER A 91 -8.16 -5.07 7.55
N LEU A 92 -7.49 -3.94 7.26
CA LEU A 92 -8.14 -2.78 6.65
C LEU A 92 -8.60 -3.07 5.21
N ALA A 93 -7.80 -3.81 4.43
CA ALA A 93 -8.18 -4.27 3.10
C ALA A 93 -9.43 -5.17 3.14
N ALA A 94 -9.51 -6.08 4.11
CA ALA A 94 -10.67 -6.94 4.30
C ALA A 94 -11.91 -6.14 4.71
N HIS A 95 -11.78 -5.22 5.67
CA HIS A 95 -12.88 -4.36 6.10
C HIS A 95 -13.43 -3.50 4.95
N GLN A 96 -12.54 -2.90 4.16
CA GLN A 96 -12.92 -2.09 3.00
C GLN A 96 -13.58 -2.94 1.91
N SER A 97 -13.09 -4.15 1.66
CA SER A 97 -13.70 -5.07 0.70
C SER A 97 -15.13 -5.45 1.13
N ILE A 98 -15.32 -5.85 2.39
CA ILE A 98 -16.64 -6.22 2.93
C ILE A 98 -17.60 -5.02 2.91
N ALA A 99 -17.14 -3.83 3.29
CA ALA A 99 -17.96 -2.62 3.23
C ALA A 99 -18.43 -2.35 1.79
N LEU A 100 -17.53 -2.48 0.81
CA LEU A 100 -17.83 -2.25 -0.61
C LEU A 100 -18.77 -3.32 -1.20
N TYR A 101 -18.63 -4.58 -0.76
CA TYR A 101 -19.60 -5.65 -1.07
C TYR A 101 -20.98 -5.35 -0.49
N ARG A 102 -21.07 -4.91 0.76
CA ARG A 102 -22.35 -4.57 1.41
C ARG A 102 -23.05 -3.39 0.75
N LEU A 103 -22.29 -2.37 0.35
CA LEU A 103 -22.81 -1.21 -0.39
C LEU A 103 -23.30 -1.56 -1.80
N THR A 104 -22.95 -2.74 -2.32
CA THR A 104 -23.38 -3.21 -3.65
C THR A 104 -24.67 -4.03 -3.61
N ALA A 105 -25.10 -4.49 -2.42
CA ALA A 105 -26.28 -5.35 -2.28
C ALA A 105 -27.61 -4.64 -2.57
N SER A 106 -27.62 -3.31 -2.68
CA SER A 106 -28.78 -2.50 -3.04
C SER A 106 -28.39 -1.45 -4.09
N ASP A 107 -29.29 -1.15 -5.04
CA ASP A 107 -29.10 -0.06 -6.01
C ASP A 107 -28.94 1.31 -5.31
N ASP A 108 -29.59 1.49 -4.14
CA ASP A 108 -29.42 2.69 -3.29
C ASP A 108 -28.00 2.81 -2.72
N GLY A 109 -27.32 1.69 -2.54
CA GLY A 109 -25.96 1.68 -1.99
C GLY A 109 -24.93 2.24 -2.96
N LEU A 110 -25.19 2.16 -4.28
CA LEU A 110 -24.32 2.78 -5.28
C LEU A 110 -24.53 4.30 -5.35
N ASP A 111 -25.75 4.76 -5.12
CA ASP A 111 -26.06 6.18 -5.00
C ASP A 111 -25.45 6.76 -3.70
N PHE A 112 -25.42 5.97 -2.62
CA PHE A 112 -24.70 6.32 -1.38
C PHE A 112 -23.18 6.40 -1.58
N VAL A 113 -22.60 5.51 -2.38
CA VAL A 113 -21.18 5.61 -2.79
C VAL A 113 -20.96 6.90 -3.55
N CYS A 114 -21.79 7.22 -4.55
CA CYS A 114 -21.68 8.48 -5.29
C CYS A 114 -21.82 9.71 -4.39
N MET A 115 -22.72 9.67 -3.40
CA MET A 115 -22.92 10.72 -2.41
C MET A 115 -21.75 10.84 -1.43
N MET A 116 -21.14 9.74 -1.02
CA MET A 116 -19.94 9.75 -0.18
C MET A 116 -18.76 10.36 -0.95
N LEU A 117 -18.64 10.02 -2.24
CA LEU A 117 -17.56 10.47 -3.14
C LEU A 117 -17.70 11.93 -3.56
N GLY A 118 -18.92 12.44 -3.77
CA GLY A 118 -19.18 13.83 -4.16
C GLY A 118 -19.39 14.71 -2.93
N TYR A 119 -18.44 15.59 -2.61
CA TYR A 119 -18.67 16.59 -1.57
C TYR A 119 -19.61 17.69 -2.09
N ASP A 120 -20.76 17.81 -1.42
CA ASP A 120 -21.83 18.77 -1.69
C ASP A 120 -21.47 20.17 -1.17
N GLY A 121 -21.59 21.21 -2.01
CA GLY A 121 -21.52 22.59 -1.52
C GLY A 121 -21.11 23.72 -2.49
N THR A 122 -20.52 23.45 -3.66
CA THR A 122 -20.21 24.52 -4.66
C THR A 122 -20.23 23.98 -6.08
N GLU A 123 -20.31 24.88 -7.07
CA GLU A 123 -20.53 24.66 -8.52
C GLU A 123 -19.59 23.63 -9.22
N LEU A 124 -18.56 23.12 -8.53
CA LEU A 124 -17.82 21.92 -8.91
C LEU A 124 -17.65 20.97 -7.71
N PRO A 125 -18.36 19.83 -7.65
CA PRO A 125 -18.16 18.87 -6.58
C PRO A 125 -16.76 18.26 -6.67
N THR A 126 -16.03 18.25 -5.56
CA THR A 126 -14.67 17.69 -5.47
C THR A 126 -14.66 16.47 -4.56
N PRO A 127 -13.84 15.43 -4.84
CA PRO A 127 -13.74 14.27 -3.98
C PRO A 127 -13.22 14.61 -2.58
N SER A 128 -13.80 13.97 -1.55
CA SER A 128 -13.37 14.15 -0.17
C SER A 128 -11.96 13.60 0.04
N ARG A 129 -11.03 14.48 0.43
CA ARG A 129 -9.61 14.11 0.67
C ARG A 129 -9.42 13.08 1.78
N ILE A 130 -10.29 13.09 2.79
CA ILE A 130 -10.25 12.12 3.89
C ILE A 130 -10.62 10.73 3.37
N GLN A 131 -11.59 10.67 2.47
CA GLN A 131 -12.01 9.43 1.84
C GLN A 131 -10.94 8.90 0.88
N GLU A 132 -10.32 9.78 0.09
CA GLU A 132 -9.16 9.41 -0.74
C GLU A 132 -8.04 8.77 0.09
N PHE A 133 -7.71 9.39 1.24
CA PHE A 133 -6.70 8.87 2.15
C PHE A 133 -7.11 7.52 2.74
N ALA A 134 -8.37 7.38 3.18
CA ALA A 134 -8.89 6.13 3.72
C ALA A 134 -8.76 4.97 2.72
N TRP A 135 -9.12 5.20 1.44
CA TRP A 135 -9.00 4.19 0.38
C TRP A 135 -7.57 3.80 0.03
N GLN A 136 -6.58 4.60 0.42
CA GLN A 136 -5.17 4.34 0.16
C GLN A 136 -4.42 3.79 1.38
N MET A 137 -5.01 3.87 2.57
CA MET A 137 -4.39 3.38 3.80
C MET A 137 -3.86 1.93 3.70
N PRO A 138 -4.62 0.93 3.18
CA PRO A 138 -4.11 -0.44 3.15
C PRO A 138 -2.82 -0.58 2.32
N VAL A 139 -2.77 0.11 1.17
CA VAL A 139 -1.61 0.12 0.27
C VAL A 139 -0.43 0.84 0.92
N MET A 140 -0.67 1.96 1.60
CA MET A 140 0.37 2.71 2.28
C MET A 140 0.99 1.90 3.43
N LEU A 141 0.15 1.27 4.27
CA LEU A 141 0.63 0.45 5.38
C LEU A 141 1.47 -0.74 4.88
N LEU A 142 1.04 -1.39 3.79
CA LEU A 142 1.80 -2.48 3.18
C LEU A 142 3.16 -2.01 2.67
N ASN A 143 3.21 -0.90 1.93
CA ASN A 143 4.47 -0.36 1.41
C ASN A 143 5.44 0.02 2.54
N ILE A 144 4.94 0.67 3.59
CA ILE A 144 5.77 1.02 4.76
C ILE A 144 6.29 -0.25 5.44
N SER A 145 5.45 -1.28 5.60
CA SER A 145 5.86 -2.57 6.17
C SER A 145 6.98 -3.21 5.35
N ILE A 146 6.84 -3.30 4.02
CA ILE A 146 7.87 -3.85 3.13
C ILE A 146 9.19 -3.07 3.26
N GLN A 147 9.13 -1.74 3.31
CA GLN A 147 10.33 -0.92 3.53
C GLN A 147 10.97 -1.18 4.89
N LEU A 148 10.18 -1.33 5.94
CA LEU A 148 10.65 -1.66 7.29
C LEU A 148 11.31 -3.05 7.33
N PHE A 149 10.80 -4.02 6.58
CA PHE A 149 11.41 -5.33 6.45
C PHE A 149 12.81 -5.24 5.84
N VAL A 150 12.93 -4.57 4.69
CA VAL A 150 14.21 -4.38 3.99
C VAL A 150 15.20 -3.61 4.85
N LEU A 151 14.76 -2.55 5.52
CA LEU A 151 15.59 -1.76 6.42
C LEU A 151 16.05 -2.56 7.64
N GLY A 152 15.16 -3.37 8.23
CA GLY A 152 15.51 -4.25 9.34
C GLY A 152 16.54 -5.32 8.93
N MET A 153 16.42 -5.90 7.73
CA MET A 153 17.42 -6.83 7.18
C MET A 153 18.78 -6.16 7.01
N LEU A 154 18.82 -4.92 6.50
CA LEU A 154 20.05 -4.15 6.38
C LEU A 154 20.71 -3.95 7.75
N VAL A 155 19.96 -3.44 8.74
CA VAL A 155 20.50 -3.18 10.08
C VAL A 155 21.01 -4.48 10.72
N HIS A 156 20.31 -5.60 10.50
CA HIS A 156 20.73 -6.91 11.00
C HIS A 156 22.10 -7.33 10.44
N VAL A 157 22.28 -7.26 9.12
CA VAL A 157 23.54 -7.67 8.48
C VAL A 157 24.70 -6.76 8.87
N PHE A 158 24.47 -5.44 8.93
CA PHE A 158 25.49 -4.49 9.39
C PHE A 158 25.91 -4.74 10.84
N HIS A 159 24.96 -5.09 11.71
CA HIS A 159 25.27 -5.43 13.09
C HIS A 159 26.09 -6.71 13.19
N MET A 160 25.69 -7.77 12.47
CA MET A 160 26.43 -9.04 12.42
C MET A 160 27.86 -8.86 11.89
N TYR A 161 28.04 -8.02 10.86
CA TYR A 161 29.37 -7.67 10.36
C TYR A 161 30.24 -7.01 11.44
N ARG A 162 29.70 -5.99 12.14
CA ARG A 162 30.45 -5.27 13.17
C ARG A 162 30.80 -6.14 14.37
N ALA A 163 29.97 -7.13 14.71
CA ALA A 163 30.17 -8.00 15.85
C ALA A 163 31.22 -9.11 15.61
N THR A 164 31.23 -9.71 14.41
CA THR A 164 32.03 -10.92 14.15
C THR A 164 33.25 -10.66 13.25
N ASN A 165 33.24 -9.61 12.42
CA ASN A 165 34.32 -9.25 11.47
C ASN A 165 34.73 -10.36 10.45
N GLU A 166 34.13 -11.55 10.49
CA GLU A 166 34.42 -12.69 9.60
C GLU A 166 33.41 -12.86 8.45
N ASN A 167 32.21 -12.27 8.56
CA ASN A 167 31.11 -12.48 7.60
C ASN A 167 31.03 -11.42 6.48
N VAL A 168 32.17 -11.09 5.87
CA VAL A 168 32.25 -10.11 4.77
C VAL A 168 31.47 -10.54 3.52
N GLU A 169 31.43 -11.83 3.21
CA GLU A 169 30.74 -12.34 2.01
C GLU A 169 29.23 -12.13 2.07
N GLN A 170 28.60 -12.40 3.22
CA GLN A 170 27.17 -12.17 3.44
C GLN A 170 26.81 -10.68 3.37
N LEU A 171 27.69 -9.80 3.87
CA LEU A 171 27.51 -8.35 3.76
C LEU A 171 27.58 -7.88 2.30
N ILE A 172 28.58 -8.33 1.54
CA ILE A 172 28.73 -7.94 0.13
C ILE A 172 27.52 -8.39 -0.69
N LEU A 173 27.08 -9.65 -0.53
CA LEU A 173 25.92 -10.18 -1.27
C LEU A 173 24.62 -9.45 -0.94
N THR A 174 24.38 -9.13 0.34
CA THR A 174 23.17 -8.41 0.77
C THR A 174 23.17 -6.95 0.32
N VAL A 175 24.32 -6.27 0.33
CA VAL A 175 24.45 -4.90 -0.18
C VAL A 175 24.24 -4.85 -1.69
N ILE A 176 24.82 -5.79 -2.45
CA ILE A 176 24.59 -5.88 -3.90
C ILE A 176 23.11 -6.14 -4.20
N ALA A 177 22.48 -7.07 -3.49
CA ALA A 177 21.05 -7.35 -3.64
C ALA A 177 20.19 -6.12 -3.33
N LEU A 178 20.53 -5.35 -2.29
CA LEU A 178 19.84 -4.12 -1.93
C LEU A 178 20.00 -3.03 -2.98
N ILE A 179 21.23 -2.79 -3.45
CA ILE A 179 21.49 -1.80 -4.51
C ILE A 179 20.70 -2.16 -5.76
N THR A 180 20.72 -3.43 -6.15
CA THR A 180 19.96 -3.93 -7.30
C THR A 180 18.45 -3.72 -7.09
N ALA A 181 17.93 -4.05 -5.91
CA ALA A 181 16.52 -3.85 -5.57
C ALA A 181 16.11 -2.38 -5.60
N VAL A 182 16.91 -1.47 -5.03
CA VAL A 182 16.63 -0.03 -5.02
C VAL A 182 16.72 0.56 -6.42
N VAL A 183 17.75 0.21 -7.19
CA VAL A 183 17.91 0.67 -8.57
C VAL A 183 16.74 0.21 -9.43
N LEU A 184 16.35 -1.06 -9.36
CA LEU A 184 15.20 -1.58 -10.11
C LEU A 184 13.89 -0.97 -9.64
N HIS A 185 13.73 -0.70 -8.34
CA HIS A 185 12.54 -0.06 -7.80
C HIS A 185 12.40 1.39 -8.28
N VAL A 186 13.48 2.18 -8.20
CA VAL A 186 13.53 3.55 -8.71
C VAL A 186 13.36 3.56 -10.23
N PHE A 187 14.02 2.66 -10.96
CA PHE A 187 13.87 2.53 -12.40
C PHE A 187 12.43 2.18 -12.81
N SER A 188 11.79 1.25 -12.10
CA SER A 188 10.38 0.89 -12.30
C SER A 188 9.48 2.11 -12.09
N HIS A 189 9.65 2.84 -10.99
CA HIS A 189 8.90 4.07 -10.73
C HIS A 189 9.15 5.13 -11.80
N VAL A 190 10.39 5.36 -12.21
CA VAL A 190 10.68 6.37 -13.24
C VAL A 190 10.09 5.95 -14.58
N SER A 191 10.30 4.70 -15.01
CA SER A 191 9.85 4.16 -16.30
C SER A 191 8.33 4.14 -16.45
N LEU A 192 7.59 3.78 -15.40
CA LEU A 192 6.12 3.76 -15.43
C LEU A 192 5.47 5.15 -15.47
N TYR A 193 6.15 6.18 -14.94
CA TYR A 193 5.57 7.53 -14.81
C TYR A 193 6.23 8.57 -15.74
N SER A 194 7.40 8.30 -16.31
CA SER A 194 7.94 9.09 -17.41
C SER A 194 7.20 8.69 -18.69
N LYS A 195 6.47 9.63 -19.29
CA LYS A 195 6.09 9.49 -20.70
C LYS A 195 7.38 9.40 -21.51
N ILE A 196 7.72 8.20 -21.96
CA ILE A 196 8.63 7.98 -23.10
C ILE A 196 7.84 8.32 -24.36
#